data_AF-A0A1I4RIG4-F1
#
_entry.id   AF-A0A1I4RIG4-F1
#
_cell.length_a   1.000
_cell.length_b   1.000
_cell.length_c   1.000
_cell.angle_alpha   90.00
_cell.angle_beta   90.00
_cell.angle_gamma   90.00
#
_symmetry.space_group_name_H-M   'P 1'
#
loop_
_entity.id
_entity.type
_entity.pdbx_description
1 polymer ?
#
loop_
_entity_poly.entity_id
_entity_poly.type
_entity_poly.pdbx_seq_one_letter_code
_entity_poly.pdbx_strand_id
1 'polypeptide(L)'
;MGNYRNMNDQIAFYWSLGTMLLAVMFGLLGQPTEMGIIVLAGAISFAFLNIDKIQRFKGAGFEAEMREIVNNANATIEQLRDVATLSSEAILTSLMADNFFDGTTLATRIKLHDQIIESLKKIGASDIQVSQANQMWNKGMRIIFHRGIRQRIEEMREKNGIDAEQKERFRSVSNEFQELLRFEEWIAPTANEIEAFIRDKGLIDDEINELLLDYREFEVTGKFRRKNVLVGL
;
A
#
# COMPACT_ATOMS: atom_id res chain seq x y z
N MET A 1 -16.18 -27.27 40.90
CA MET A 1 -15.78 -26.97 39.51
C MET A 1 -15.32 -25.51 39.39
N GLY A 2 -14.15 -25.16 39.96
CA GLY A 2 -13.70 -23.76 40.04
C GLY A 2 -12.26 -23.49 39.57
N ASN A 3 -11.54 -24.49 39.05
CA ASN A 3 -10.09 -24.39 38.82
C ASN A 3 -9.63 -24.31 37.35
N TYR A 4 -10.54 -24.46 36.38
CA TYR A 4 -10.18 -24.45 34.94
C TYR A 4 -10.08 -23.05 34.32
N ARG A 5 -10.65 -22.01 34.96
CA ARG A 5 -10.63 -20.64 34.42
C ARG A 5 -9.25 -19.98 34.53
N ASN A 6 -8.53 -20.23 35.61
CA ASN A 6 -7.22 -19.61 35.87
C ASN A 6 -6.10 -20.07 34.92
N MET A 7 -6.20 -21.30 34.39
CA MET A 7 -5.13 -21.87 33.56
C MET A 7 -5.13 -21.32 32.13
N ASN A 8 -6.30 -21.08 31.55
CA ASN A 8 -6.41 -20.47 30.22
C ASN A 8 -5.99 -18.99 30.23
N ASP A 9 -6.32 -18.26 31.29
CA ASP A 9 -5.92 -16.86 31.43
C ASP A 9 -4.40 -16.72 31.59
N GLN A 10 -3.75 -17.63 32.32
CA GLN A 10 -2.29 -17.68 32.42
C GLN A 10 -1.62 -18.04 31.09
N ILE A 11 -2.15 -19.03 30.36
CA ILE A 11 -1.64 -19.42 29.04
C ILE A 11 -1.75 -18.25 28.05
N ALA A 12 -2.90 -17.58 28.02
CA ALA A 12 -3.11 -16.39 27.18
C ALA A 12 -2.12 -15.26 27.54
N PHE A 13 -1.86 -15.04 28.83
CA PHE A 13 -0.88 -14.05 29.29
C PHE A 13 0.54 -14.38 28.78
N TYR A 14 1.01 -15.62 28.92
CA TYR A 14 2.33 -16.01 28.42
C TYR A 14 2.46 -15.96 26.90
N TRP A 15 1.40 -16.33 26.16
CA TRP A 15 1.35 -16.19 24.70
C TRP A 15 1.40 -14.73 24.25
N SER A 16 0.72 -13.83 24.98
CA SER A 16 0.77 -12.39 24.69
C SER A 16 2.18 -11.82 24.90
N LEU A 17 2.84 -12.22 25.99
CA LEU A 17 4.21 -11.81 26.27
C LEU A 17 5.17 -12.33 25.20
N GLY A 18 5.00 -13.58 24.76
CA GLY A 18 5.82 -14.19 23.71
C GLY A 18 5.67 -13.51 22.34
N THR A 19 4.45 -13.20 21.92
CA THR A 19 4.18 -12.48 20.67
C THR A 19 4.72 -11.05 20.70
N MET A 20 4.61 -10.37 21.84
CA MET A 20 5.17 -9.03 22.04
C MET A 20 6.71 -9.04 21.99
N LEU A 21 7.36 -10.03 22.62
CA LEU A 21 8.82 -10.21 22.55
C LEU A 21 9.31 -10.53 21.13
N LEU A 22 8.56 -11.35 20.38
CA LEU A 22 8.85 -11.63 18.97
C LEU A 22 8.77 -10.35 18.13
N ALA A 23 7.70 -9.56 18.27
CA ALA A 23 7.57 -8.30 17.55
C ALA A 23 8.74 -7.35 17.84
N VAL A 24 9.16 -7.23 19.10
CA VAL A 24 10.34 -6.42 19.49
C VAL A 24 11.62 -6.98 18.85
N MET A 25 11.80 -8.30 18.81
CA MET A 25 12.95 -8.92 18.14
C MET A 25 13.00 -8.59 16.65
N PHE A 26 11.88 -8.74 15.93
CA PHE A 26 11.80 -8.40 14.50
C PHE A 26 12.01 -6.90 14.25
N GLY A 27 11.53 -6.05 15.16
CA GLY A 27 11.83 -4.61 15.16
C GLY A 27 13.32 -4.32 15.31
N LEU A 28 14.02 -4.99 16.23
CA LEU A 28 15.47 -4.84 16.43
C LEU A 28 16.30 -5.39 15.26
N LEU A 29 15.79 -6.41 14.56
CA LEU A 29 16.43 -7.00 13.37
C LEU A 29 16.18 -6.18 12.08
N GLY A 30 15.45 -5.07 12.16
CA GLY A 30 15.15 -4.23 10.99
C GLY A 30 14.19 -4.89 10.01
N GLN A 31 13.30 -5.77 10.49
CA GLN A 31 12.30 -6.49 9.70
C GLN A 31 10.89 -5.94 10.02
N PRO A 32 10.55 -4.73 9.53
CA PRO A 32 9.32 -4.02 9.91
C PRO A 32 8.05 -4.73 9.40
N THR A 33 8.13 -5.43 8.26
CA THR A 33 7.01 -6.17 7.68
C THR A 33 6.62 -7.35 8.58
N GLU A 34 7.60 -8.15 9.00
CA GLU A 34 7.44 -9.31 9.88
C GLU A 34 6.94 -8.89 11.26
N MET A 35 7.48 -7.78 11.80
CA MET A 35 6.99 -7.17 13.03
C MET A 35 5.50 -6.80 12.91
N GLY A 36 5.11 -6.12 11.82
CA GLY A 36 3.72 -5.73 11.57
C GLY A 36 2.77 -6.93 11.50
N ILE A 37 3.18 -8.00 10.83
CA ILE A 37 2.40 -9.25 10.74
C ILE A 37 2.19 -9.86 12.13
N ILE A 38 3.22 -9.90 12.98
CA ILE A 38 3.11 -10.48 14.33
C ILE A 38 2.21 -9.65 15.23
N VAL A 39 2.31 -8.31 15.17
CA VAL A 39 1.43 -7.42 15.92
C VAL A 39 -0.03 -7.62 15.49
N LEU A 40 -0.29 -7.70 14.18
CA LEU A 40 -1.63 -7.95 13.65
C LEU A 40 -2.18 -9.32 14.09
N ALA A 41 -1.37 -10.38 13.98
CA ALA A 41 -1.75 -11.72 14.40
C ALA A 41 -2.02 -11.80 15.92
N GLY A 42 -1.24 -11.08 16.73
CA GLY A 42 -1.45 -10.94 18.17
C GLY A 42 -2.77 -10.23 18.49
N ALA A 43 -3.07 -9.13 17.81
CA ALA A 43 -4.31 -8.38 17.96
C ALA A 43 -5.55 -9.23 17.59
N ILE A 44 -5.49 -9.95 16.48
CA ILE A 44 -6.56 -10.86 16.04
C ILE A 44 -6.76 -12.00 17.06
N SER A 45 -5.67 -12.62 17.51
CA SER A 45 -5.73 -13.70 18.51
C SER A 45 -6.35 -13.21 19.83
N PHE A 46 -6.03 -12.00 20.26
CA PHE A 46 -6.62 -11.38 21.44
C PHE A 46 -8.12 -11.13 21.30
N ALA A 47 -8.56 -10.70 20.11
CA ALA A 47 -9.97 -10.49 19.81
C ALA A 47 -10.74 -11.81 19.93
N PHE A 48 -10.20 -12.91 19.37
CA PHE A 48 -10.83 -14.23 19.48
C PHE A 48 -10.79 -14.81 20.89
N LEU A 49 -9.72 -14.59 21.67
CA LEU A 49 -9.65 -15.03 23.07
C LEU A 49 -10.72 -14.39 23.97
N ASN A 50 -11.19 -13.19 23.61
CA ASN A 50 -12.26 -12.52 24.35
C ASN A 50 -13.67 -12.80 23.79
N ILE A 51 -13.78 -13.52 22.67
CA ILE A 51 -15.07 -13.84 22.03
C ILE A 51 -15.92 -14.80 22.88
N ASP A 52 -15.28 -15.70 23.66
CA ASP A 52 -15.99 -16.64 24.53
C ASP A 52 -16.66 -15.95 25.75
N LYS A 53 -16.20 -14.75 26.12
CA LYS A 53 -16.87 -13.93 27.15
C LYS A 53 -18.20 -13.35 26.64
N ILE A 54 -18.44 -13.36 25.32
CA ILE A 54 -19.65 -12.83 24.67
C ILE A 54 -20.77 -13.89 24.64
N GLN A 55 -20.47 -15.20 24.74
CA GLN A 55 -21.42 -16.27 24.40
C GLN A 55 -22.29 -16.84 25.53
N ARG A 56 -22.07 -16.53 26.81
CA ARG A 56 -22.89 -17.07 27.92
C ARG A 56 -23.47 -15.92 28.73
N PHE A 57 -24.80 -15.75 28.74
CA PHE A 57 -25.63 -15.54 29.95
C PHE A 57 -27.12 -15.46 29.54
N LYS A 58 -28.03 -16.15 30.24
CA LYS A 58 -29.49 -16.08 30.04
C LYS A 58 -30.14 -15.51 31.32
N GLY A 59 -30.84 -14.37 31.23
CA GLY A 59 -31.65 -13.79 32.32
C GLY A 59 -32.02 -12.31 32.09
N ALA A 60 -33.18 -11.86 32.58
CA ALA A 60 -33.94 -10.63 32.20
C ALA A 60 -33.30 -9.22 32.44
N GLY A 61 -31.99 -9.07 32.32
CA GLY A 61 -31.26 -7.81 32.05
C GLY A 61 -30.35 -7.90 30.80
N PHE A 62 -30.41 -9.05 30.13
CA PHE A 62 -29.58 -9.45 29.01
C PHE A 62 -29.71 -8.58 27.77
N GLU A 63 -30.86 -7.96 27.50
CA GLU A 63 -31.02 -7.16 26.27
C GLU A 63 -30.20 -5.85 26.32
N ALA A 64 -30.07 -5.25 27.50
CA ALA A 64 -29.22 -4.06 27.70
C ALA A 64 -27.73 -4.43 27.68
N GLU A 65 -27.33 -5.48 28.41
CA GLU A 65 -25.94 -5.94 28.49
C GLU A 65 -25.46 -6.55 27.16
N MET A 66 -26.32 -7.27 26.42
CA MET A 66 -26.01 -7.79 25.08
C MET A 66 -25.90 -6.66 24.06
N ARG A 67 -26.72 -5.61 24.16
CA ARG A 67 -26.56 -4.42 23.31
C ARG A 67 -25.24 -3.71 23.62
N GLU A 68 -24.85 -3.61 24.89
CA GLU A 68 -23.55 -3.07 25.31
C GLU A 68 -22.39 -3.93 24.82
N ILE A 69 -22.46 -5.26 24.95
CA ILE A 69 -21.43 -6.19 24.48
C ILE A 69 -21.31 -6.16 22.94
N VAL A 70 -22.44 -6.14 22.22
CA VAL A 70 -22.44 -6.01 20.75
C VAL A 70 -21.86 -4.67 20.34
N ASN A 71 -22.22 -3.58 21.02
CA ASN A 71 -21.64 -2.26 20.76
C ASN A 71 -20.12 -2.25 21.03
N ASN A 72 -19.67 -2.86 22.13
CA ASN A 72 -18.25 -2.97 22.49
C ASN A 72 -17.48 -3.85 21.50
N ALA A 73 -18.07 -4.97 21.05
CA ALA A 73 -17.48 -5.84 20.04
C ALA A 73 -17.39 -5.12 18.68
N ASN A 74 -18.44 -4.40 18.27
CA ASN A 74 -18.43 -3.59 17.06
C ASN A 74 -17.39 -2.46 17.14
N ALA A 75 -17.28 -1.77 18.28
CA ALA A 75 -16.25 -0.77 18.51
C ALA A 75 -14.83 -1.38 18.47
N THR A 76 -14.65 -2.58 19.00
CA THR A 76 -13.37 -3.31 18.95
C THR A 76 -13.02 -3.72 17.52
N ILE A 77 -13.99 -4.19 16.75
CA ILE A 77 -13.80 -4.52 15.32
C ILE A 77 -13.39 -3.27 14.55
N GLU A 78 -14.02 -2.13 14.82
CA GLU A 78 -13.67 -0.86 14.16
C GLU A 78 -12.25 -0.42 14.52
N GLN A 79 -11.86 -0.49 15.80
CA GLN A 79 -10.48 -0.22 16.22
C GLN A 79 -9.47 -1.16 15.55
N LEU A 80 -9.79 -2.44 15.38
CA LEU A 80 -8.93 -3.38 14.66
C LEU A 80 -8.78 -3.02 13.19
N ARG A 81 -9.86 -2.55 12.54
CA ARG A 81 -9.81 -2.06 11.15
C ARG A 81 -8.95 -0.80 11.04
N ASP A 82 -9.05 0.12 11.99
CA ASP A 82 -8.22 1.34 12.01
C ASP A 82 -6.74 0.99 12.18
N VAL A 83 -6.40 0.11 13.13
CA VAL A 83 -5.01 -0.34 13.34
C VAL A 83 -4.49 -1.09 12.11
N ALA A 84 -5.29 -1.97 11.50
CA ALA A 84 -4.90 -2.67 10.27
C ALA A 84 -4.70 -1.69 9.11
N THR A 85 -5.53 -0.65 9.01
CA THR A 85 -5.44 0.40 7.99
C THR A 85 -4.15 1.19 8.14
N LEU A 86 -3.85 1.70 9.34
CA LEU A 86 -2.60 2.42 9.63
C LEU A 86 -1.35 1.56 9.40
N SER A 87 -1.42 0.27 9.78
CA SER A 87 -0.31 -0.67 9.55
C SER A 87 -0.11 -0.91 8.05
N SER A 88 -1.21 -1.06 7.31
CA SER A 88 -1.17 -1.24 5.85
C SER A 88 -0.62 0.00 5.15
N GLU A 89 -1.03 1.19 5.58
CA GLU A 89 -0.49 2.46 5.08
C GLU A 89 1.03 2.54 5.29
N ALA A 90 1.52 2.21 6.49
CA ALA A 90 2.95 2.20 6.79
C ALA A 90 3.72 1.20 5.92
N ILE A 91 3.20 -0.03 5.76
CA ILE A 91 3.81 -1.06 4.91
C ILE A 91 3.84 -0.62 3.44
N LEU A 92 2.72 -0.09 2.91
CA LEU A 92 2.65 0.39 1.53
C LEU A 92 3.57 1.60 1.29
N THR A 93 3.71 2.47 2.29
CA THR A 93 4.65 3.59 2.25
C THR A 93 6.09 3.08 2.22
N SER A 94 6.45 2.11 3.07
CA SER A 94 7.78 1.46 3.05
C SER A 94 8.04 0.80 1.71
N LEU A 95 7.08 0.02 1.19
CA LEU A 95 7.19 -0.65 -0.11
C LEU A 95 7.41 0.33 -1.27
N MET A 96 6.97 1.58 -1.14
CA MET A 96 7.20 2.62 -2.14
C MET A 96 8.49 3.40 -1.92
N ALA A 97 8.82 3.72 -0.67
CA ALA A 97 9.98 4.52 -0.31
C ALA A 97 11.29 3.73 -0.31
N ASP A 98 11.23 2.44 0.00
CA ASP A 98 12.41 1.58 0.09
C ASP A 98 13.06 1.47 -1.29
N ASN A 99 14.35 1.84 -1.27
CA ASN A 99 15.22 1.90 -2.43
C ASN A 99 15.05 0.64 -3.29
N PHE A 100 14.95 0.84 -4.59
CA PHE A 100 14.90 -0.19 -5.63
C PHE A 100 16.02 -1.25 -5.54
N PHE A 101 17.00 -1.05 -4.65
CA PHE A 101 18.17 -1.89 -4.40
C PHE A 101 17.94 -3.13 -3.51
N ASP A 102 16.76 -3.30 -2.89
CA ASP A 102 16.47 -4.51 -2.10
C ASP A 102 16.13 -5.75 -2.97
N GLY A 103 16.26 -5.65 -4.30
CA GLY A 103 15.94 -6.76 -5.23
C GLY A 103 14.44 -7.06 -5.37
N THR A 104 13.58 -6.39 -4.59
CA THR A 104 12.13 -6.50 -4.70
C THR A 104 11.62 -5.79 -5.96
N THR A 105 11.29 -6.59 -6.99
CA THR A 105 10.76 -6.11 -8.27
C THR A 105 9.41 -5.41 -8.13
N LEU A 106 9.09 -4.52 -9.07
CA LEU A 106 7.78 -3.84 -9.11
C LEU A 106 6.61 -4.84 -9.17
N ALA A 107 6.77 -5.97 -9.85
CA ALA A 107 5.77 -7.04 -9.86
C ALA A 107 5.47 -7.55 -8.45
N THR A 108 6.50 -7.80 -7.65
CA THR A 108 6.36 -8.24 -6.27
C THR A 108 5.68 -7.16 -5.42
N ARG A 109 6.07 -5.90 -5.57
CA ARG A 109 5.43 -4.78 -4.85
C ARG A 109 3.94 -4.69 -5.17
N ILE A 110 3.55 -4.77 -6.45
CA ILE A 110 2.14 -4.72 -6.84
C ILE A 110 1.39 -5.94 -6.28
N LYS A 111 2.00 -7.13 -6.32
CA LYS A 111 1.39 -8.34 -5.72
C LYS A 111 1.14 -8.17 -4.22
N LEU A 112 2.11 -7.65 -3.48
CA LEU A 112 1.98 -7.40 -2.04
C LEU A 112 0.91 -6.35 -1.76
N HIS A 113 0.86 -5.28 -2.54
CA HIS A 113 -0.23 -4.29 -2.48
C HIS A 113 -1.60 -4.97 -2.66
N ASP A 114 -1.77 -5.76 -3.73
CA ASP A 114 -3.04 -6.43 -4.01
C ASP A 114 -3.47 -7.32 -2.83
N GLN A 115 -2.52 -8.03 -2.20
CA GLN A 115 -2.77 -8.87 -1.02
C GLN A 115 -3.15 -8.07 0.22
N ILE A 116 -2.50 -6.93 0.47
CA ILE A 116 -2.80 -6.04 1.59
C ILE A 116 -4.23 -5.47 1.44
N ILE A 117 -4.57 -4.97 0.25
CA ILE A 117 -5.89 -4.41 -0.03
C ILE A 117 -6.98 -5.47 0.04
N GLU A 118 -6.73 -6.67 -0.48
CA GLU A 118 -7.66 -7.79 -0.34
C GLU A 118 -7.88 -8.16 1.14
N SER A 119 -6.81 -8.14 1.95
CA SER A 119 -6.88 -8.45 3.38
C SER A 119 -7.69 -7.40 4.16
N LEU A 120 -7.47 -6.10 3.88
CA LEU A 120 -8.27 -5.01 4.45
C LEU A 120 -9.75 -5.17 4.11
N LYS A 121 -10.08 -5.49 2.85
CA LYS A 121 -11.47 -5.75 2.44
C LYS A 121 -12.07 -6.96 3.14
N LYS A 122 -11.30 -8.04 3.32
CA LYS A 122 -11.75 -9.26 4.02
C LYS A 122 -12.09 -9.02 5.48
N ILE A 123 -11.41 -8.10 6.17
CA ILE A 123 -11.75 -7.71 7.55
C ILE A 123 -12.88 -6.67 7.61
N GLY A 124 -13.44 -6.29 6.46
CA GLY A 124 -14.56 -5.35 6.34
C GLY A 124 -14.15 -3.88 6.47
N ALA A 125 -12.91 -3.52 6.14
CA ALA A 125 -12.52 -2.13 6.03
C ALA A 125 -13.39 -1.40 4.99
N SER A 126 -13.79 -0.17 5.32
CA SER A 126 -14.55 0.70 4.42
C SER A 126 -13.73 1.15 3.21
N ASP A 127 -14.39 1.61 2.15
CA ASP A 127 -13.70 2.18 0.99
C ASP A 127 -12.85 3.40 1.35
N ILE A 128 -13.25 4.16 2.39
CA ILE A 128 -12.48 5.29 2.91
C ILE A 128 -11.17 4.80 3.54
N GLN A 129 -11.23 3.79 4.42
CA GLN A 129 -10.05 3.17 5.04
C GLN A 129 -9.11 2.58 3.98
N VAL A 130 -9.66 1.87 2.98
CA VAL A 130 -8.88 1.33 1.86
C VAL A 130 -8.23 2.45 1.04
N SER A 131 -8.95 3.54 0.79
CA SER A 131 -8.42 4.70 0.06
C SER A 131 -7.31 5.40 0.84
N GLN A 132 -7.43 5.48 2.18
CA GLN A 132 -6.39 6.05 3.05
C GLN A 132 -5.12 5.21 2.99
N ALA A 133 -5.23 3.89 3.16
CA ALA A 133 -4.08 2.99 3.04
C ALA A 133 -3.37 3.10 1.68
N ASN A 134 -4.13 3.37 0.61
CA ASN A 134 -3.60 3.51 -0.75
C ASN A 134 -3.03 4.88 -1.10
N GLN A 135 -3.13 5.89 -0.24
CA GLN A 135 -2.77 7.25 -0.61
C GLN A 135 -1.30 7.39 -1.03
N MET A 136 -0.38 6.83 -0.22
CA MET A 136 1.06 6.87 -0.52
C MET A 136 1.44 5.93 -1.67
N TRP A 137 0.79 4.77 -1.76
CA TRP A 137 0.92 3.87 -2.90
C TRP A 137 0.61 4.59 -4.21
N ASN A 138 -0.52 5.29 -4.26
CA ASN A 138 -0.95 6.02 -5.45
C ASN A 138 0.07 7.10 -5.84
N LYS A 139 0.57 7.88 -4.89
CA LYS A 139 1.63 8.87 -5.16
C LYS A 139 2.88 8.22 -5.73
N GLY A 140 3.35 7.11 -5.15
CA GLY A 140 4.51 6.36 -5.64
C GLY A 140 4.31 5.85 -7.08
N MET A 141 3.12 5.31 -7.39
CA MET A 141 2.81 4.84 -8.73
C MET A 141 2.82 5.96 -9.78
N ARG A 142 2.36 7.17 -9.44
CA ARG A 142 2.46 8.34 -10.32
C ARG A 142 3.91 8.68 -10.67
N ILE A 143 4.81 8.57 -9.70
CA ILE A 143 6.25 8.78 -9.90
C ILE A 143 6.83 7.69 -10.82
N ILE A 144 6.39 6.44 -10.70
CA ILE A 144 6.80 5.34 -11.59
C ILE A 144 6.35 5.62 -13.03
N PHE A 145 5.11 6.05 -13.26
CA PHE A 145 4.65 6.45 -14.59
C PHE A 145 5.48 7.60 -15.16
N HIS A 146 5.74 8.64 -14.37
CA HIS A 146 6.61 9.75 -14.78
C HIS A 146 8.00 9.24 -15.21
N ARG A 147 8.63 8.39 -14.40
CA ARG A 147 9.95 7.81 -14.71
C ARG A 147 9.94 6.95 -15.97
N GLY A 148 8.93 6.11 -16.16
CA GLY A 148 8.81 5.26 -17.34
C GLY A 148 8.63 6.06 -18.63
N ILE A 149 7.82 7.13 -18.59
CA ILE A 149 7.66 8.04 -19.73
C ILE A 149 8.98 8.77 -19.99
N ARG A 150 9.68 9.23 -18.95
CA ARG A 150 11.01 9.86 -19.11
C ARG A 150 12.04 8.90 -19.73
N GLN A 151 12.07 7.65 -19.28
CA GLN A 151 12.93 6.63 -19.87
C GLN A 151 12.62 6.47 -21.36
N ARG A 152 11.35 6.48 -21.74
CA ARG A 152 10.97 6.39 -23.15
C ARG A 152 11.48 7.57 -23.98
N ILE A 153 11.46 8.79 -23.41
CA ILE A 153 12.05 9.98 -24.05
C ILE A 153 13.57 9.81 -24.25
N GLU A 154 14.28 9.25 -23.26
CA GLU A 154 15.72 8.96 -23.37
C GLU A 154 16.01 7.83 -24.37
N GLU A 155 15.16 6.81 -24.47
CA GLU A 155 15.30 5.76 -25.50
C GLU A 155 15.17 6.34 -26.90
N MET A 156 14.32 7.35 -27.10
CA MET A 156 14.23 8.05 -28.38
C MET A 156 15.54 8.75 -28.74
N ARG A 157 16.32 9.23 -27.76
CA ARG A 157 17.65 9.84 -27.97
C ARG A 157 18.69 8.83 -28.46
N GLU A 158 18.60 7.57 -28.01
CA GLU A 158 19.54 6.51 -28.35
C GLU A 158 19.18 5.77 -29.66
N LYS A 159 18.07 6.13 -30.33
CA LYS A 159 17.71 5.52 -31.61
C LYS A 159 18.77 5.82 -32.68
N ASN A 160 19.13 4.78 -33.44
CA ASN A 160 20.05 4.88 -34.57
C ASN A 160 19.52 5.87 -35.63
N GLY A 161 20.40 6.70 -36.19
CA GLY A 161 20.06 7.64 -37.27
C GLY A 161 19.69 9.05 -36.80
N ILE A 162 19.85 9.36 -35.52
CA ILE A 162 19.63 10.69 -34.94
C ILE A 162 20.97 11.43 -34.84
N ASP A 163 20.98 12.69 -35.27
CA ASP A 163 22.18 13.54 -35.24
C ASP A 163 22.47 14.09 -33.82
N ALA A 164 23.61 14.77 -33.67
CA ALA A 164 24.02 15.31 -32.37
C ALA A 164 23.09 16.42 -31.85
N GLU A 165 22.50 17.21 -32.73
CA GLU A 165 21.60 18.32 -32.38
C GLU A 165 20.29 17.78 -31.82
N GLN A 166 19.71 16.78 -32.49
CA GLN A 166 18.52 16.09 -32.04
C GLN A 166 18.75 15.37 -30.70
N LYS A 167 19.93 14.75 -30.50
CA LYS A 167 20.29 14.13 -29.22
C LYS A 167 20.32 15.14 -28.07
N GLU A 168 20.90 16.31 -28.31
CA GLU A 168 20.94 17.37 -27.30
C GLU A 168 19.54 17.94 -27.03
N ARG A 169 18.70 18.06 -28.07
CA ARG A 169 17.28 18.40 -27.90
C ARG A 169 16.55 17.42 -27.00
N PHE A 170 16.68 16.11 -27.22
CA PHE A 170 16.04 15.11 -26.35
C PHE A 170 16.55 15.18 -24.90
N ARG A 171 17.85 15.42 -24.72
CA ARG A 171 18.44 15.63 -23.39
C ARG A 171 17.84 16.84 -22.68
N SER A 172 17.73 17.98 -23.37
CA SER A 172 17.07 19.18 -22.83
C SER A 172 15.62 18.88 -22.44
N VAL A 173 14.86 18.25 -23.33
CA VAL A 173 13.45 17.93 -23.07
C VAL A 173 13.30 16.94 -21.90
N SER A 174 14.16 15.95 -21.78
CA SER A 174 14.15 15.02 -20.63
C SER A 174 14.48 15.72 -19.30
N ASN A 175 15.38 16.71 -19.31
CA ASN A 175 15.68 17.52 -18.13
C ASN A 175 14.47 18.39 -17.75
N GLU A 176 13.87 19.10 -18.71
CA GLU A 176 12.64 19.88 -18.48
C GLU A 176 11.49 18.99 -18.00
N PHE A 177 11.37 17.77 -18.55
CA PHE A 177 10.38 16.80 -18.12
C PHE A 177 10.59 16.36 -16.67
N GLN A 178 11.85 16.23 -16.24
CA GLN A 178 12.19 15.91 -14.86
C GLN A 178 11.79 17.02 -13.88
N GLU A 179 11.80 18.28 -14.30
CA GLU A 179 11.40 19.43 -13.48
C GLU A 179 9.90 19.45 -13.17
N LEU A 180 9.07 18.75 -13.96
CA LEU A 180 7.64 18.56 -13.64
C LEU A 180 7.43 17.74 -12.36
N LEU A 181 8.41 16.92 -11.97
CA LEU A 181 8.34 16.07 -10.78
C LEU A 181 8.86 16.82 -9.55
N ARG A 182 7.97 17.08 -8.58
CA ARG A 182 8.34 17.57 -7.25
C ARG A 182 8.58 16.39 -6.31
N PHE A 183 9.72 15.73 -6.50
CA PHE A 183 10.03 14.47 -5.81
C PHE A 183 10.05 14.59 -4.29
N GLU A 184 10.56 15.71 -3.75
CA GLU A 184 10.61 15.95 -2.30
C GLU A 184 9.22 15.89 -1.63
N GLU A 185 8.18 16.23 -2.38
CA GLU A 185 6.79 16.24 -1.91
C GLU A 185 5.98 15.05 -2.40
N TRP A 186 6.61 14.15 -3.16
CA TRP A 186 5.96 13.02 -3.81
C TRP A 186 4.80 13.43 -4.73
N ILE A 187 4.95 14.59 -5.38
CA ILE A 187 3.97 15.14 -6.32
C ILE A 187 4.50 14.95 -7.73
N ALA A 188 3.88 14.04 -8.46
CA ALA A 188 4.08 13.85 -9.89
C ALA A 188 2.96 14.56 -10.68
N PRO A 189 3.26 15.03 -11.91
CA PRO A 189 2.27 15.64 -12.79
C PRO A 189 1.20 14.60 -13.17
N THR A 190 -0.02 15.08 -13.42
CA THR A 190 -1.15 14.28 -13.91
C THR A 190 -0.91 13.81 -15.34
N ALA A 191 -1.67 12.80 -15.80
CA ALA A 191 -1.56 12.32 -17.17
C ALA A 191 -1.81 13.44 -18.21
N ASN A 192 -2.71 14.37 -17.91
CA ASN A 192 -3.02 15.50 -18.80
C ASN A 192 -1.89 16.55 -18.86
N GLU A 193 -1.23 16.83 -17.73
CA GLU A 193 -0.08 17.74 -17.69
C GLU A 193 1.11 17.16 -18.46
N ILE A 194 1.37 15.86 -18.29
CA ILE A 194 2.38 15.13 -19.08
C ILE A 194 2.01 15.17 -20.56
N GLU A 195 0.77 14.87 -20.93
CA GLU A 195 0.34 14.88 -22.34
C GLU A 195 0.51 16.27 -22.97
N ALA A 196 0.12 17.34 -22.25
CA ALA A 196 0.29 18.71 -22.72
C ALA A 196 1.77 19.03 -22.99
N PHE A 197 2.67 18.65 -22.06
CA PHE A 197 4.10 18.82 -22.24
C PHE A 197 4.63 18.05 -23.46
N ILE A 198 4.27 16.76 -23.59
CA ILE A 198 4.72 15.91 -24.69
C ILE A 198 4.28 16.48 -26.04
N ARG A 199 3.04 16.98 -26.14
CA ARG A 199 2.51 17.63 -27.35
C ARG A 199 3.21 18.94 -27.67
N ASP A 200 3.43 19.80 -26.67
CA ASP A 200 4.17 21.06 -26.82
C ASP A 200 5.59 20.83 -27.37
N LYS A 201 6.28 19.81 -26.83
CA LYS A 201 7.62 19.41 -27.28
C LYS A 201 7.61 18.58 -28.56
N GLY A 202 6.46 18.31 -29.17
CA GLY A 202 6.35 17.53 -30.40
C GLY A 202 6.92 16.10 -30.28
N LEU A 203 6.83 15.49 -29.09
CA LEU A 203 7.35 14.16 -28.77
C LEU A 203 6.28 13.07 -28.98
N ILE A 204 5.74 12.98 -30.19
CA ILE A 204 4.69 11.99 -30.49
C ILE A 204 5.34 10.62 -30.70
N ASP A 205 5.13 9.70 -29.76
CA ASP A 205 5.52 8.28 -29.83
C ASP A 205 4.34 7.42 -29.38
N ASP A 206 4.07 6.33 -30.11
CA ASP A 206 2.92 5.47 -29.84
C ASP A 206 2.99 4.85 -28.44
N GLU A 207 4.19 4.49 -27.95
CA GLU A 207 4.32 3.91 -26.61
C GLU A 207 4.13 4.97 -25.52
N ILE A 208 4.58 6.21 -25.74
CA ILE A 208 4.27 7.33 -24.82
C ILE A 208 2.76 7.53 -24.71
N ASN A 209 2.04 7.49 -25.84
CA ASN A 209 0.58 7.62 -25.85
C ASN A 209 -0.09 6.47 -25.08
N GLU A 210 0.36 5.24 -25.28
CA GLU A 210 -0.17 4.08 -24.56
C GLU A 210 0.14 4.13 -23.04
N LEU A 211 1.32 4.61 -22.64
CA LEU A 211 1.67 4.85 -21.24
C LEU A 211 0.81 5.96 -20.61
N LEU A 212 0.50 7.02 -21.37
CA LEU A 212 -0.42 8.08 -20.93
C LEU A 212 -1.85 7.54 -20.73
N LEU A 213 -2.31 6.64 -21.59
CA LEU A 213 -3.60 5.97 -21.40
C LEU A 213 -3.61 5.08 -20.17
N ASP A 214 -2.54 4.31 -19.93
CA ASP A 214 -2.37 3.51 -18.72
C ASP A 214 -2.38 4.38 -17.46
N TYR A 215 -1.69 5.51 -17.53
CA TYR A 215 -1.60 6.45 -16.42
C TYR A 215 -2.97 7.08 -16.12
N ARG A 216 -3.70 7.52 -17.14
CA ARG A 216 -5.05 8.08 -16.99
C ARG A 216 -6.03 7.07 -16.41
N GLU A 217 -6.00 5.81 -16.88
CA GLU A 217 -6.81 4.73 -16.32
C GLU A 217 -6.48 4.56 -14.83
N PHE A 218 -5.19 4.52 -14.47
CA PHE A 218 -4.76 4.42 -13.09
C PHE A 218 -5.23 5.61 -12.22
N GLU A 219 -5.18 6.84 -12.72
CA GLU A 219 -5.65 8.01 -11.97
C GLU A 219 -7.15 7.95 -11.67
N VAL A 220 -7.95 7.34 -12.57
CA VAL A 220 -9.41 7.24 -12.42
C VAL A 220 -9.80 6.01 -11.58
N THR A 221 -9.19 4.85 -11.83
CA THR A 221 -9.67 3.57 -11.29
C THR A 221 -8.74 2.96 -10.24
N GLY A 222 -7.51 3.45 -10.11
CA GLY A 222 -6.45 2.85 -9.29
C GLY A 222 -5.97 1.49 -9.83
N LYS A 223 -6.34 1.13 -11.07
CA LYS A 223 -5.97 -0.14 -11.71
C LYS A 223 -5.09 0.09 -12.92
N PHE A 224 -4.31 -0.93 -13.29
CA PHE A 224 -3.41 -0.89 -14.43
C PHE A 224 -4.04 -1.58 -15.64
N ARG A 225 -4.15 -0.87 -16.77
CA ARG A 225 -4.61 -1.45 -18.04
C ARG A 225 -3.61 -2.48 -18.60
N ARG A 226 -2.31 -2.16 -18.58
CA ARG A 226 -1.20 -3.03 -19.05
C ARG A 226 -0.18 -3.31 -17.94
N LYS A 227 -0.58 -4.12 -16.94
CA LYS A 227 0.26 -4.44 -15.76
C LYS A 227 1.63 -5.01 -16.11
N ASN A 228 1.75 -5.76 -17.20
CA ASN A 228 3.01 -6.33 -17.70
C ASN A 228 3.98 -5.28 -18.24
N VAL A 229 3.47 -4.20 -18.85
CA VAL A 229 4.29 -3.09 -19.37
C VAL A 229 4.84 -2.29 -18.21
N LEU A 230 3.98 -1.96 -17.24
CA LEU A 230 4.37 -1.23 -16.03
C LEU A 230 5.51 -1.90 -15.26
N VAL A 231 5.46 -3.24 -15.12
CA VAL A 231 6.51 -4.01 -14.43
C VAL A 231 7.87 -3.94 -15.12
N GLY A 232 7.90 -3.61 -16.42
CA GLY A 232 9.11 -3.46 -17.21
C GLY A 232 9.67 -2.03 -17.29
N LEU A 233 9.00 -1.05 -16.66
CA LEU A 233 9.51 0.32 -16.46
C LEU A 233 10.52 0.34 -15.31
#